data_AF-A0A6V8JXE2-F1
#
_entry.id   AF-A0A6V8JXE2-F1
#
_cell.length_a   1.000
_cell.length_b   1.000
_cell.length_c   1.000
_cell.angle_alpha   90.00
_cell.angle_beta   90.00
_cell.angle_gamma   90.00
#
_symmetry.space_group_name_H-M   'P 1'
#
loop_
_entity.id
_entity.type
_entity.pdbx_description
1 polymer ?
#
loop_
_entity_poly.entity_id
_entity_poly.type
_entity_poly.pdbx_seq_one_letter_code
_entity_poly.pdbx_strand_id
1 'polypeptide(L)'
;MEPSSETLLAGTPYMTAGDPVAESRVARILNRAADIRSRALAVHEKIKLEASEILGPYLVALRSDLVAESNRIEGYDWSPSQVQELVVAHKELINSSVGSFMTALRSDERVYQALGLYRAHQLADEWAESNERLREFEIRGLHGLVCAGEDYAGKYKTKSNAIGGSAHRTTEPWDVPRSMGELSSWWFESSIDPALEATVVHAWLTHVHPFEDGNGRMARILANFALIRNGFPPLLIRSGADRGQYYDALARSDDGDILPLYELFVSVLRRTVKTMAAPGYVRAVVQNRLLTSLRDQYTLWCRLPASFSSALSERLAPHGFRAEVQGYPDLSSFALLKDRDADGNSWYLKIVDSDGRARWLLWYGFNSNQLLDLAGSSSHYPSVFFSRRSSDPYSEHPYEPVHFDPSIPDEMLLRPLEPKPVRLRRGYNLDDYSMEDAAQSLADAVASAESW
;
A
#
# COMPACT_ATOMS: atom_id res chain seq x y z
N MET A 1 39.60 -6.07 -13.09
CA MET A 1 39.70 -4.59 -13.08
C MET A 1 38.35 -4.09 -12.61
N GLU A 2 38.29 -3.42 -11.46
CA GLU A 2 37.09 -2.65 -11.11
C GLU A 2 36.91 -1.56 -12.19
N PRO A 3 35.69 -1.32 -12.68
CA PRO A 3 35.46 -0.29 -13.69
C PRO A 3 35.87 1.07 -13.14
N SER A 4 36.65 1.85 -13.91
CA SER A 4 36.96 3.24 -13.54
C SER A 4 35.69 4.08 -13.52
N SER A 5 35.66 5.14 -12.72
CA SER A 5 34.52 6.05 -12.62
C SER A 5 34.11 6.64 -13.98
N GLU A 6 35.07 6.89 -14.88
CA GLU A 6 34.84 7.33 -16.26
C GLU A 6 34.09 6.30 -17.12
N THR A 7 34.33 5.01 -16.89
CA THR A 7 33.61 3.94 -17.64
C THR A 7 32.18 3.77 -17.12
N LEU A 8 31.97 4.02 -15.82
CA LEU A 8 30.70 3.82 -15.14
C LEU A 8 29.62 4.85 -15.53
N LEU A 9 30.04 6.08 -15.84
CA LEU A 9 29.16 7.20 -16.22
C LEU A 9 29.26 7.56 -17.71
N ALA A 10 29.87 6.69 -18.51
CA ALA A 10 30.02 6.90 -19.94
C ALA A 10 28.66 7.14 -20.62
N GLY A 11 28.61 8.18 -21.47
CA GLY A 11 27.38 8.59 -22.15
C GLY A 11 26.41 9.41 -21.32
N THR A 12 26.76 9.77 -20.07
CA THR A 12 26.02 10.71 -19.23
C THR A 12 26.75 12.07 -19.17
N PRO A 13 26.07 13.17 -18.81
CA PRO A 13 26.74 14.46 -18.57
C PRO A 13 27.46 14.51 -17.20
N TYR A 14 27.46 13.41 -16.44
CA TYR A 14 27.94 13.38 -15.07
C TYR A 14 29.32 12.75 -14.95
N MET A 15 30.01 13.14 -13.91
CA MET A 15 31.29 12.60 -13.49
C MET A 15 31.33 12.41 -11.98
N THR A 16 32.45 11.89 -11.51
CA THR A 16 32.81 11.94 -10.08
C THR A 16 34.09 12.76 -9.97
N ALA A 17 34.46 13.22 -8.79
CA ALA A 17 35.64 14.07 -8.58
C ALA A 17 36.99 13.50 -9.09
N GLY A 18 37.03 12.23 -9.54
CA GLY A 18 38.15 11.64 -10.26
C GLY A 18 39.41 11.39 -9.41
N ASP A 19 39.38 11.75 -8.13
CA ASP A 19 40.45 11.49 -7.18
C ASP A 19 40.35 10.07 -6.57
N PRO A 20 41.47 9.50 -6.07
CA PRO A 20 41.47 8.14 -5.49
C PRO A 20 40.51 7.95 -4.31
N VAL A 21 40.18 9.01 -3.58
CA VAL A 21 39.23 8.97 -2.46
C VAL A 21 37.80 8.86 -3.01
N ALA A 22 37.47 9.59 -4.07
CA ALA A 22 36.21 9.51 -4.79
C ALA A 22 36.02 8.12 -5.42
N GLU A 23 37.04 7.55 -6.06
CA GLU A 23 36.99 6.18 -6.61
C GLU A 23 36.72 5.13 -5.52
N SER A 24 37.44 5.21 -4.39
CA SER A 24 37.20 4.31 -3.24
C SER A 24 35.78 4.47 -2.66
N ARG A 25 35.24 5.70 -2.66
CA ARG A 25 33.85 5.96 -2.24
C ARG A 25 32.86 5.34 -3.21
N VAL A 26 33.03 5.52 -4.52
CA VAL A 26 32.18 4.93 -5.56
C VAL A 26 32.09 3.42 -5.41
N ALA A 27 33.24 2.73 -5.30
CA ALA A 27 33.29 1.28 -5.12
C ALA A 27 32.55 0.83 -3.84
N ARG A 28 32.71 1.58 -2.74
CA ARG A 28 32.02 1.30 -1.48
C ARG A 28 30.51 1.46 -1.60
N ILE A 29 30.04 2.49 -2.31
CA ILE A 29 28.61 2.76 -2.48
C ILE A 29 27.98 1.72 -3.40
N LEU A 30 28.65 1.33 -4.49
CA LEU A 30 28.20 0.25 -5.38
C LEU A 30 28.02 -1.07 -4.61
N ASN A 31 29.01 -1.47 -3.82
CA ASN A 31 28.90 -2.67 -2.99
C ASN A 31 27.74 -2.59 -1.99
N ARG A 32 27.50 -1.40 -1.43
CA ARG A 32 26.40 -1.16 -0.50
C ARG A 32 25.04 -1.17 -1.21
N ALA A 33 24.94 -0.62 -2.43
CA ALA A 33 23.73 -0.66 -3.24
C ALA A 33 23.36 -2.11 -3.58
N ALA A 34 24.33 -2.93 -3.95
CA ALA A 34 24.14 -4.35 -4.23
C ALA A 34 23.63 -5.14 -2.99
N ASP A 35 24.21 -4.91 -1.80
CA ASP A 35 23.72 -5.51 -0.55
C ASP A 35 22.27 -5.09 -0.24
N ILE A 36 21.98 -3.80 -0.37
CA ILE A 36 20.62 -3.26 -0.14
C ILE A 36 19.62 -3.91 -1.10
N ARG A 37 19.99 -4.09 -2.38
CA ARG A 37 19.15 -4.75 -3.37
C ARG A 37 18.83 -6.20 -2.99
N SER A 38 19.85 -6.97 -2.62
CA SER A 38 19.67 -8.38 -2.22
C SER A 38 18.72 -8.49 -1.02
N ARG A 39 18.89 -7.60 -0.04
CA ARG A 39 18.00 -7.51 1.12
C ARG A 39 16.59 -7.03 0.77
N ALA A 40 16.47 -6.08 -0.15
CA ALA A 40 15.18 -5.58 -0.62
C ALA A 40 14.34 -6.70 -1.25
N LEU A 41 14.95 -7.52 -2.11
CA LEU A 41 14.30 -8.67 -2.73
C LEU A 41 13.79 -9.66 -1.68
N ALA A 42 14.62 -10.02 -0.71
CA ALA A 42 14.22 -10.93 0.37
C ALA A 42 13.06 -10.36 1.22
N VAL A 43 13.09 -9.07 1.53
CA VAL A 43 12.03 -8.40 2.29
C VAL A 43 10.75 -8.30 1.48
N HIS A 44 10.83 -8.04 0.17
CA HIS A 44 9.66 -7.95 -0.70
C HIS A 44 8.92 -9.28 -0.80
N GLU A 45 9.64 -10.40 -0.95
CA GLU A 45 9.06 -11.74 -0.93
C GLU A 45 8.43 -12.07 0.42
N LYS A 46 9.08 -11.72 1.53
CA LYS A 46 8.49 -11.83 2.87
C LYS A 46 7.19 -11.04 2.97
N ILE A 47 7.16 -9.79 2.52
CA ILE A 47 5.97 -8.94 2.57
C ILE A 47 4.86 -9.51 1.69
N LYS A 48 5.14 -9.99 0.48
CA LYS A 48 4.14 -10.64 -0.38
C LYS A 48 3.47 -11.83 0.30
N LEU A 49 4.25 -12.64 1.03
CA LEU A 49 3.74 -13.80 1.78
C LEU A 49 2.95 -13.39 3.03
N GLU A 50 3.48 -12.47 3.85
CA GLU A 50 2.85 -12.01 5.09
C GLU A 50 1.62 -11.12 4.84
N ALA A 51 1.56 -10.47 3.68
CA ALA A 51 0.58 -9.44 3.35
C ALA A 51 -0.31 -9.82 2.16
N SER A 52 -0.40 -11.09 1.76
CA SER A 52 -1.12 -11.49 0.53
C SER A 52 -2.55 -10.92 0.44
N GLU A 53 -3.29 -10.94 1.56
CA GLU A 53 -4.66 -10.40 1.64
C GLU A 53 -4.73 -8.87 1.75
N ILE A 54 -3.61 -8.21 2.09
CA ILE A 54 -3.55 -6.77 2.42
C ILE A 54 -2.48 -5.99 1.65
N LEU A 55 -1.93 -6.61 0.61
CA LEU A 55 -0.92 -6.02 -0.25
C LEU A 55 -1.45 -4.77 -0.93
N GLY A 56 -2.69 -4.80 -1.41
CA GLY A 56 -3.36 -3.64 -2.02
C GLY A 56 -3.40 -2.41 -1.08
N PRO A 57 -4.02 -2.52 0.11
CA PRO A 57 -3.97 -1.46 1.12
C PRO A 57 -2.54 -0.99 1.43
N TYR A 58 -1.60 -1.91 1.64
CA TYR A 58 -0.20 -1.57 1.91
C TYR A 58 0.43 -0.70 0.81
N LEU A 59 0.21 -1.05 -0.46
CA LEU A 59 0.69 -0.28 -1.61
C LEU A 59 0.05 1.12 -1.67
N VAL A 60 -1.24 1.24 -1.34
CA VAL A 60 -1.93 2.54 -1.24
C VAL A 60 -1.26 3.43 -0.19
N ALA A 61 -0.96 2.89 0.99
CA ALA A 61 -0.31 3.63 2.07
C ALA A 61 1.11 4.09 1.68
N LEU A 62 1.90 3.21 1.07
CA LEU A 62 3.23 3.57 0.58
C LEU A 62 3.18 4.67 -0.49
N ARG A 63 2.26 4.56 -1.45
CA ARG A 63 2.12 5.55 -2.52
C ARG A 63 1.63 6.89 -1.98
N SER A 64 0.76 6.87 -0.98
CA SER A 64 0.28 8.08 -0.31
C SER A 64 1.42 8.83 0.39
N ASP A 65 2.37 8.11 1.00
CA ASP A 65 3.59 8.73 1.55
C ASP A 65 4.44 9.40 0.47
N LEU A 66 4.67 8.71 -0.66
CA LEU A 66 5.47 9.23 -1.77
C LEU A 66 4.87 10.53 -2.32
N VAL A 67 3.57 10.52 -2.57
CA VAL A 67 2.83 11.69 -3.08
C VAL A 67 2.91 12.84 -2.08
N ALA A 68 2.67 12.58 -0.79
CA ALA A 68 2.67 13.60 0.24
C ALA A 68 4.06 14.22 0.45
N GLU A 69 5.12 13.42 0.57
CA GLU A 69 6.50 13.92 0.72
C GLU A 69 6.98 14.64 -0.54
N SER A 70 6.67 14.10 -1.73
CA SER A 70 7.02 14.71 -3.01
C SER A 70 6.38 16.09 -3.17
N ASN A 71 5.10 16.24 -2.80
CA ASN A 71 4.42 17.53 -2.82
C ASN A 71 4.95 18.50 -1.74
N ARG A 72 5.29 18.02 -0.54
CA ARG A 72 5.91 18.85 0.51
C ARG A 72 7.29 19.38 0.14
N ILE A 73 8.07 18.62 -0.63
CA ILE A 73 9.35 19.12 -1.17
C ILE A 73 9.11 20.32 -2.09
N GLU A 74 8.05 20.30 -2.90
CA GLU A 74 7.67 21.44 -3.76
C GLU A 74 6.98 22.59 -3.00
N GLY A 75 6.71 22.43 -1.70
CA GLY A 75 6.13 23.46 -0.83
C GLY A 75 4.62 23.34 -0.58
N TYR A 76 3.97 22.29 -1.08
CA TYR A 76 2.55 22.05 -0.80
C TYR A 76 2.34 21.31 0.53
N ASP A 77 1.31 21.68 1.29
CA ASP A 77 1.01 21.06 2.59
C ASP A 77 0.05 19.87 2.46
N TRP A 78 0.64 18.67 2.28
CA TRP A 78 -0.08 17.40 2.16
C TRP A 78 0.33 16.41 3.23
N SER A 79 -0.62 15.89 4.03
CA SER A 79 -0.37 14.73 4.88
C SER A 79 -0.62 13.41 4.13
N PRO A 80 0.02 12.29 4.50
CA PRO A 80 -0.25 10.99 3.86
C PRO A 80 -1.71 10.57 4.04
N SER A 81 -2.32 10.90 5.19
CA SER A 81 -3.73 10.64 5.48
C SER A 81 -4.67 11.38 4.54
N GLN A 82 -4.40 12.67 4.26
CA GLN A 82 -5.20 13.45 3.31
C GLN A 82 -5.14 12.86 1.89
N VAL A 83 -3.94 12.45 1.46
CA VAL A 83 -3.78 11.78 0.14
C VAL A 83 -4.57 10.47 0.12
N GLN A 84 -4.46 9.66 1.18
CA GLN A 84 -5.16 8.39 1.28
C GLN A 84 -6.69 8.57 1.28
N GLU A 85 -7.22 9.54 2.01
CA GLU A 85 -8.65 9.88 2.02
C GLU A 85 -9.15 10.26 0.63
N LEU A 86 -8.38 11.08 -0.11
CA LEU A 86 -8.71 11.43 -1.49
C LEU A 86 -8.70 10.22 -2.43
N VAL A 87 -7.70 9.36 -2.29
CA VAL A 87 -7.57 8.13 -3.08
C VAL A 87 -8.75 7.20 -2.84
N VAL A 88 -9.19 7.05 -1.58
CA VAL A 88 -10.36 6.25 -1.21
C VAL A 88 -11.64 6.88 -1.75
N ALA A 89 -11.81 8.19 -1.61
CA ALA A 89 -12.98 8.92 -2.09
C ALA A 89 -13.12 8.85 -3.63
N HIS A 90 -12.01 8.78 -4.35
CA HIS A 90 -11.96 8.78 -5.82
C HIS A 90 -11.46 7.46 -6.41
N LYS A 91 -11.68 6.33 -5.71
CA LYS A 91 -11.17 5.01 -6.12
C LYS A 91 -11.59 4.62 -7.54
N GLU A 92 -12.86 4.81 -7.88
CA GLU A 92 -13.38 4.51 -9.23
C GLU A 92 -12.71 5.37 -10.30
N LEU A 93 -12.45 6.63 -9.99
CA LEU A 93 -11.76 7.55 -10.90
C LEU A 93 -10.31 7.12 -11.11
N ILE A 94 -9.57 6.81 -10.03
CA ILE A 94 -8.17 6.35 -10.11
C ILE A 94 -8.05 5.06 -10.93
N ASN A 95 -9.00 4.14 -10.82
CA ASN A 95 -8.99 2.88 -11.56
C ASN A 95 -9.54 3.01 -13.00
N SER A 96 -10.01 4.19 -13.39
CA SER A 96 -10.51 4.44 -14.74
C SER A 96 -9.37 4.54 -15.76
N SER A 97 -9.74 4.59 -17.05
CA SER A 97 -8.78 4.84 -18.12
C SER A 97 -8.09 6.19 -17.94
N VAL A 98 -6.83 6.31 -18.39
CA VAL A 98 -6.08 7.58 -18.34
C VAL A 98 -6.87 8.73 -18.99
N GLY A 99 -7.57 8.47 -20.10
CA GLY A 99 -8.40 9.50 -20.77
C GLY A 99 -9.60 9.96 -19.94
N SER A 100 -10.33 9.02 -19.32
CA SER A 100 -11.43 9.32 -18.41
C SER A 100 -10.95 10.11 -17.19
N PHE A 101 -9.82 9.68 -16.62
CA PHE A 101 -9.17 10.30 -15.48
C PHE A 101 -8.82 11.77 -15.75
N MET A 102 -8.13 12.02 -16.86
CA MET A 102 -7.72 13.36 -17.28
C MET A 102 -8.90 14.31 -17.56
N THR A 103 -10.04 13.77 -17.97
CA THR A 103 -11.25 14.56 -18.22
C THR A 103 -11.89 15.02 -16.91
N ALA A 104 -11.92 14.16 -15.90
CA ALA A 104 -12.57 14.43 -14.61
C ALA A 104 -11.74 15.34 -13.69
N LEU A 105 -10.41 15.40 -13.84
CA LEU A 105 -9.53 16.17 -12.97
C LEU A 105 -9.57 17.70 -13.16
N ARG A 106 -10.29 18.21 -14.17
CA ARG A 106 -10.27 19.64 -14.52
C ARG A 106 -11.02 20.55 -13.54
N SER A 107 -11.71 20.01 -12.55
CA SER A 107 -12.67 20.74 -11.71
C SER A 107 -12.16 21.18 -10.34
N ASP A 108 -11.04 20.64 -9.83
CA ASP A 108 -10.49 21.01 -8.51
C ASP A 108 -8.95 20.90 -8.47
N GLU A 109 -8.29 22.04 -8.26
CA GLU A 109 -6.84 22.20 -8.22
C GLU A 109 -6.15 21.30 -7.19
N ARG A 110 -6.72 21.24 -6.00
CA ARG A 110 -6.14 20.48 -4.89
C ARG A 110 -6.27 18.98 -5.14
N VAL A 111 -7.35 18.55 -5.79
CA VAL A 111 -7.61 17.14 -6.09
C VAL A 111 -6.62 16.60 -7.13
N TYR A 112 -6.32 17.32 -8.22
CA TYR A 112 -5.37 16.80 -9.21
C TYR A 112 -3.90 16.88 -8.76
N GLN A 113 -3.50 17.83 -7.91
CA GLN A 113 -2.14 17.88 -7.36
C GLN A 113 -1.74 16.58 -6.65
N ALA A 114 -2.68 15.95 -5.94
CA ALA A 114 -2.46 14.68 -5.25
C ALA A 114 -2.81 13.48 -6.15
N LEU A 115 -4.01 13.46 -6.76
CA LEU A 115 -4.48 12.30 -7.52
C LEU A 115 -3.70 12.10 -8.82
N GLY A 116 -3.32 13.18 -9.51
CA GLY A 116 -2.52 13.13 -10.73
C GLY A 116 -1.14 12.52 -10.48
N LEU A 117 -0.45 13.00 -9.45
CA LEU A 117 0.82 12.44 -8.99
C LEU A 117 0.66 10.98 -8.51
N TYR A 118 -0.40 10.68 -7.78
CA TYR A 118 -0.70 9.31 -7.34
C TYR A 118 -0.90 8.36 -8.52
N ARG A 119 -1.68 8.77 -9.53
CA ARG A 119 -1.94 7.97 -10.74
C ARG A 119 -0.67 7.80 -11.57
N ALA A 120 0.18 8.82 -11.66
CA ALA A 120 1.47 8.72 -12.34
C ALA A 120 2.39 7.68 -11.66
N HIS A 121 2.47 7.68 -10.32
CA HIS A 121 3.19 6.64 -9.59
C HIS A 121 2.61 5.26 -9.86
N GLN A 122 1.29 5.10 -9.79
CA GLN A 122 0.64 3.81 -10.04
C GLN A 122 0.95 3.28 -11.45
N LEU A 123 0.85 4.13 -12.48
CA LEU A 123 1.15 3.74 -13.85
C LEU A 123 2.63 3.38 -14.03
N ALA A 124 3.54 4.15 -13.41
CA ALA A 124 4.97 3.83 -13.42
C ALA A 124 5.26 2.49 -12.71
N ASP A 125 4.60 2.19 -11.61
CA ASP A 125 4.72 0.90 -10.91
C ASP A 125 4.28 -0.25 -11.84
N GLU A 126 3.13 -0.12 -12.52
CA GLU A 126 2.57 -1.11 -13.45
C GLU A 126 3.54 -1.39 -14.63
N TRP A 127 4.15 -0.35 -15.19
CA TRP A 127 5.16 -0.46 -16.25
C TRP A 127 6.47 -1.08 -15.76
N ALA A 128 6.90 -0.75 -14.53
CA ALA A 128 8.10 -1.30 -13.93
C ALA A 128 7.94 -2.81 -13.67
N GLU A 129 6.77 -3.24 -13.18
CA GLU A 129 6.42 -4.66 -12.98
C GLU A 129 6.37 -5.43 -14.31
N SER A 130 5.93 -4.78 -15.38
CA SER A 130 5.93 -5.34 -16.75
C SER A 130 7.31 -5.29 -17.42
N ASN A 131 8.35 -4.83 -16.71
CA ASN A 131 9.73 -4.66 -17.19
C ASN A 131 9.83 -3.80 -18.46
N GLU A 132 8.92 -2.84 -18.62
CA GLU A 132 8.96 -1.87 -19.71
C GLU A 132 10.19 -0.95 -19.59
N ARG A 133 10.55 -0.30 -20.69
CA ARG A 133 11.59 0.75 -20.71
C ARG A 133 10.95 2.03 -21.23
N LEU A 134 11.02 3.11 -20.44
CA LEU A 134 10.40 4.38 -20.79
C LEU A 134 11.18 5.08 -21.90
N ARG A 135 10.44 5.72 -22.81
CA ARG A 135 10.96 6.70 -23.76
C ARG A 135 10.34 8.06 -23.48
N GLU A 136 10.72 9.05 -24.28
CA GLU A 136 10.18 10.40 -24.18
C GLU A 136 8.65 10.47 -24.19
N PHE A 137 7.99 9.60 -24.96
CA PHE A 137 6.53 9.57 -25.02
C PHE A 137 5.92 9.20 -23.66
N GLU A 138 6.42 8.16 -23.01
CA GLU A 138 5.93 7.74 -21.70
C GLU A 138 6.26 8.78 -20.61
N ILE A 139 7.46 9.40 -20.67
CA ILE A 139 7.83 10.48 -19.74
C ILE A 139 6.84 11.65 -19.85
N ARG A 140 6.48 12.04 -21.08
CA ARG A 140 5.49 13.09 -21.32
C ARG A 140 4.08 12.67 -20.92
N GLY A 141 3.72 11.39 -21.07
CA GLY A 141 2.45 10.83 -20.60
C GLY A 141 2.31 10.92 -19.07
N LEU A 142 3.35 10.53 -18.33
CA LEU A 142 3.41 10.69 -16.87
C LEU A 142 3.34 12.15 -16.46
N HIS A 143 4.06 13.04 -17.15
CA HIS A 143 3.97 14.49 -16.88
C HIS A 143 2.57 15.04 -17.13
N GLY A 144 1.86 14.50 -18.14
CA GLY A 144 0.45 14.81 -18.39
C GLY A 144 -0.45 14.50 -17.18
N LEU A 145 -0.18 13.41 -16.46
CA LEU A 145 -0.89 13.07 -15.22
C LEU A 145 -0.49 13.96 -14.04
N VAL A 146 0.81 14.24 -13.88
CA VAL A 146 1.33 15.04 -12.75
C VAL A 146 0.81 16.48 -12.77
N CYS A 147 0.72 17.08 -13.96
CA CYS A 147 0.24 18.44 -14.17
C CYS A 147 -1.15 18.42 -14.82
N ALA A 148 -1.98 17.41 -14.51
CA ALA A 148 -3.30 17.27 -15.10
C ALA A 148 -4.16 18.52 -14.86
N GLY A 149 -4.78 19.04 -15.92
CA GLY A 149 -5.57 20.28 -15.86
C GLY A 149 -4.83 21.51 -16.37
N GLU A 150 -3.50 21.45 -16.48
CA GLU A 150 -2.68 22.55 -17.02
C GLU A 150 -2.55 22.47 -18.54
N ASP A 151 -2.50 23.63 -19.22
CA ASP A 151 -2.36 23.70 -20.68
C ASP A 151 -1.00 23.16 -21.17
N TYR A 152 0.03 23.21 -20.30
CA TYR A 152 1.37 22.71 -20.56
C TYR A 152 1.56 21.22 -20.21
N ALA A 153 0.53 20.55 -19.69
CA ALA A 153 0.61 19.14 -19.30
C ALA A 153 1.10 18.26 -20.46
N GLY A 154 2.13 17.45 -20.20
CA GLY A 154 2.76 16.57 -21.19
C GLY A 154 3.51 17.27 -22.34
N LYS A 155 3.75 18.59 -22.27
CA LYS A 155 4.47 19.35 -23.31
C LYS A 155 5.78 19.92 -22.76
N TYR A 156 6.84 19.88 -23.56
CA TYR A 156 8.08 20.57 -23.22
C TYR A 156 7.87 22.08 -23.18
N LYS A 157 8.68 22.75 -22.35
CA LYS A 157 8.65 24.19 -22.18
C LYS A 157 8.92 24.89 -23.51
N THR A 158 8.21 25.99 -23.73
CA THR A 158 8.39 26.85 -24.92
C THR A 158 9.18 28.13 -24.60
N LYS A 159 9.42 28.39 -23.32
CA LYS A 159 10.13 29.55 -22.78
C LYS A 159 11.18 29.08 -21.78
N SER A 160 12.26 29.83 -21.65
CA SER A 160 13.31 29.57 -20.66
C SER A 160 12.72 29.63 -19.25
N ASN A 161 13.11 28.70 -18.38
CA ASN A 161 12.71 28.66 -16.97
C ASN A 161 13.92 28.51 -16.06
N ALA A 162 13.71 28.78 -14.77
CA ALA A 162 14.75 28.74 -13.75
C ALA A 162 14.26 27.98 -12.53
N ILE A 163 15.20 27.38 -11.79
CA ILE A 163 14.92 26.65 -10.57
C ILE A 163 15.02 27.64 -9.40
N GLY A 164 13.94 27.82 -8.65
CA GLY A 164 13.94 28.71 -7.48
C GLY A 164 15.02 28.31 -6.47
N GLY A 165 15.89 29.25 -6.10
CA GLY A 165 16.97 29.02 -5.14
C GLY A 165 18.20 28.28 -5.68
N SER A 166 18.28 28.01 -6.98
CA SER A 166 19.48 27.46 -7.64
C SER A 166 20.16 28.48 -8.55
N ALA A 167 21.49 28.40 -8.67
CA ALA A 167 22.27 29.15 -9.66
C ALA A 167 22.32 28.46 -11.03
N HIS A 168 21.81 27.22 -11.12
CA HIS A 168 21.82 26.42 -12.34
C HIS A 168 20.98 27.06 -13.45
N ARG A 169 21.51 27.04 -14.68
CA ARG A 169 20.81 27.46 -15.89
C ARG A 169 20.29 26.22 -16.61
N THR A 170 18.97 26.10 -16.66
CA THR A 170 18.30 24.97 -17.30
C THR A 170 18.52 24.99 -18.82
N THR A 171 18.32 23.84 -19.48
CA THR A 171 18.43 23.72 -20.94
C THR A 171 17.46 24.66 -21.65
N GLU A 172 17.90 25.35 -22.70
CA GLU A 172 17.02 26.26 -23.45
C GLU A 172 15.94 25.49 -24.23
N PRO A 173 14.73 26.07 -24.45
CA PRO A 173 13.59 25.36 -25.05
C PRO A 173 13.88 24.63 -26.36
N TRP A 174 14.72 25.19 -27.23
CA TRP A 174 15.06 24.60 -28.53
C TRP A 174 16.02 23.40 -28.41
N ASP A 175 16.74 23.27 -27.30
CA ASP A 175 17.66 22.16 -27.03
C ASP A 175 17.00 21.04 -26.20
N VAL A 176 15.88 21.33 -25.52
CA VAL A 176 15.14 20.34 -24.70
C VAL A 176 14.83 19.04 -25.43
N PRO A 177 14.25 19.04 -26.67
CA PRO A 177 13.95 17.79 -27.35
C PRO A 177 15.19 16.93 -27.61
N ARG A 178 16.32 17.58 -27.93
CA ARG A 178 17.59 16.88 -28.14
C ARG A 178 18.08 16.26 -26.83
N SER A 179 18.16 17.04 -25.75
CA SER A 179 18.67 16.56 -24.46
C SER A 179 17.79 15.46 -23.86
N MET A 180 16.46 15.54 -24.03
CA MET A 180 15.54 14.47 -23.61
C MET A 180 15.68 13.22 -24.46
N GLY A 181 15.95 13.36 -25.77
CA GLY A 181 16.30 12.24 -26.64
C GLY A 181 17.60 11.55 -26.23
N GLU A 182 18.63 12.32 -25.85
CA GLU A 182 19.90 11.79 -25.33
C GLU A 182 19.68 11.02 -24.01
N LEU A 183 18.94 11.60 -23.05
CA LEU A 183 18.56 10.93 -21.80
C LEU A 183 17.78 9.63 -22.08
N SER A 184 16.78 9.70 -22.95
CA SER A 184 15.92 8.55 -23.26
C SER A 184 16.69 7.42 -23.93
N SER A 185 17.58 7.73 -24.89
CA SER A 185 18.41 6.72 -25.55
C SER A 185 19.38 6.08 -24.56
N TRP A 186 20.07 6.89 -23.76
CA TRP A 186 20.98 6.39 -22.74
C TRP A 186 20.27 5.47 -21.74
N TRP A 187 19.11 5.88 -21.22
CA TRP A 187 18.37 5.09 -20.23
C TRP A 187 17.82 3.77 -20.82
N PHE A 188 17.44 3.78 -22.09
CA PHE A 188 16.97 2.58 -22.78
C PHE A 188 18.08 1.51 -22.87
N GLU A 189 19.32 1.92 -23.13
CA GLU A 189 20.49 1.05 -23.30
C GLU A 189 21.26 0.78 -21.99
N SER A 190 21.00 1.58 -20.95
CA SER A 190 21.69 1.51 -19.67
C SER A 190 21.62 0.13 -19.02
N SER A 191 22.79 -0.29 -18.51
CA SER A 191 23.01 -1.53 -17.76
C SER A 191 23.92 -1.32 -16.54
N ILE A 192 24.03 -0.07 -16.07
CA ILE A 192 24.82 0.28 -14.89
C ILE A 192 24.11 -0.18 -13.60
N ASP A 193 24.73 0.04 -12.43
CA ASP A 193 24.10 -0.24 -11.15
C ASP A 193 22.71 0.43 -11.07
N PRO A 194 21.63 -0.28 -10.68
CA PRO A 194 20.30 0.30 -10.75
C PRO A 194 20.04 1.50 -9.84
N ALA A 195 20.71 1.57 -8.68
CA ALA A 195 20.57 2.74 -7.80
C ALA A 195 21.31 3.94 -8.40
N LEU A 196 22.43 3.71 -9.09
CA LEU A 196 23.10 4.75 -9.87
C LEU A 196 22.30 5.16 -11.10
N GLU A 197 21.70 4.22 -11.84
CA GLU A 197 20.80 4.51 -12.97
C GLU A 197 19.67 5.45 -12.52
N ALA A 198 19.00 5.12 -11.41
CA ALA A 198 17.96 5.97 -10.83
C ALA A 198 18.47 7.36 -10.46
N THR A 199 19.70 7.45 -9.97
CA THR A 199 20.34 8.72 -9.61
C THR A 199 20.63 9.57 -10.84
N VAL A 200 21.18 8.96 -11.90
CA VAL A 200 21.50 9.65 -13.17
C VAL A 200 20.22 10.14 -13.84
N VAL A 201 19.20 9.28 -13.99
CA VAL A 201 17.93 9.66 -14.62
C VAL A 201 17.28 10.82 -13.88
N HIS A 202 17.29 10.75 -12.55
CA HIS A 202 16.78 11.83 -11.70
C HIS A 202 17.53 13.14 -11.96
N ALA A 203 18.85 13.13 -11.80
CA ALA A 203 19.69 14.32 -11.95
C ALA A 203 19.55 14.91 -13.36
N TRP A 204 19.55 14.05 -14.39
CA TRP A 204 19.51 14.48 -15.80
C TRP A 204 18.20 15.17 -16.12
N LEU A 205 17.07 14.63 -15.64
CA LEU A 205 15.78 15.29 -15.80
C LEU A 205 15.75 16.66 -15.09
N THR A 206 16.23 16.73 -13.84
CA THR A 206 16.23 18.00 -13.09
C THR A 206 17.13 19.05 -13.72
N HIS A 207 18.25 18.62 -14.30
CA HIS A 207 19.23 19.47 -14.96
C HIS A 207 18.69 20.06 -16.27
N VAL A 208 18.07 19.22 -17.11
CA VAL A 208 17.43 19.67 -18.37
C VAL A 208 16.23 20.55 -18.07
N HIS A 209 15.44 20.18 -17.06
CA HIS A 209 14.23 20.87 -16.64
C HIS A 209 13.24 21.06 -17.82
N PRO A 210 12.79 19.95 -18.45
CA PRO A 210 12.15 20.00 -19.76
C PRO A 210 10.73 20.58 -19.75
N PHE A 211 10.05 20.61 -18.61
CA PHE A 211 8.65 21.06 -18.49
C PHE A 211 8.54 22.44 -17.85
N GLU A 212 7.39 23.11 -18.02
CA GLU A 212 7.15 24.43 -17.39
C GLU A 212 7.13 24.33 -15.85
N ASP A 213 6.50 23.30 -15.29
CA ASP A 213 6.53 22.93 -13.88
C ASP A 213 6.46 21.39 -13.72
N GLY A 214 6.61 20.88 -12.50
CA GLY A 214 6.46 19.45 -12.18
C GLY A 214 7.74 18.63 -12.37
N ASN A 215 8.85 19.27 -12.76
CA ASN A 215 10.13 18.60 -13.04
C ASN A 215 10.67 17.82 -11.83
N GLY A 216 10.60 18.38 -10.61
CA GLY A 216 11.03 17.69 -9.40
C GLY A 216 10.20 16.44 -9.09
N ARG A 217 8.87 16.55 -9.22
CA ARG A 217 7.93 15.42 -9.05
C ARG A 217 8.18 14.33 -10.09
N MET A 218 8.39 14.73 -11.35
CA MET A 218 8.75 13.82 -12.44
C MET A 218 10.08 13.12 -12.20
N ALA A 219 11.12 13.83 -11.76
CA ALA A 219 12.43 13.23 -11.50
C ALA A 219 12.34 12.13 -10.44
N ARG A 220 11.55 12.34 -9.39
CA ARG A 220 11.31 11.35 -8.34
C ARG A 220 10.46 10.17 -8.81
N ILE A 221 9.49 10.37 -9.72
CA ILE A 221 8.78 9.25 -10.37
C ILE A 221 9.75 8.41 -11.20
N LEU A 222 10.57 9.02 -12.05
CA LEU A 222 11.50 8.29 -12.92
C LEU A 222 12.59 7.56 -12.13
N ALA A 223 13.09 8.17 -11.05
CA ALA A 223 13.99 7.49 -10.11
C ALA A 223 13.33 6.24 -9.49
N ASN A 224 12.08 6.38 -9.03
CA ASN A 224 11.34 5.26 -8.46
C ASN A 224 11.04 4.16 -9.48
N PHE A 225 10.70 4.53 -10.71
CA PHE A 225 10.54 3.59 -11.81
C PHE A 225 11.81 2.74 -12.02
N ALA A 226 12.99 3.38 -12.13
CA ALA A 226 14.26 2.68 -12.28
C ALA A 226 14.55 1.73 -11.10
N LEU A 227 14.26 2.16 -9.88
CA LEU A 227 14.48 1.36 -8.67
C LEU A 227 13.54 0.16 -8.57
N ILE A 228 12.23 0.37 -8.72
CA ILE A 228 11.20 -0.66 -8.57
C ILE A 228 11.40 -1.75 -9.61
N ARG A 229 11.63 -1.36 -10.88
CA ARG A 229 11.92 -2.29 -11.97
C ARG A 229 13.12 -3.21 -11.68
N ASN A 230 14.06 -2.74 -10.88
CA ASN A 230 15.27 -3.50 -10.50
C ASN A 230 15.19 -4.16 -9.11
N GLY A 231 14.02 -4.16 -8.47
CA GLY A 231 13.77 -4.87 -7.21
C GLY A 231 14.15 -4.09 -5.95
N PHE A 232 14.35 -2.78 -6.04
CA PHE A 232 14.45 -1.90 -4.89
C PHE A 232 13.06 -1.42 -4.43
N PRO A 233 12.89 -1.09 -3.13
CA PRO A 233 11.70 -0.34 -2.71
C PRO A 233 11.75 1.10 -3.26
N PRO A 234 10.62 1.81 -3.27
CA PRO A 234 10.61 3.20 -3.68
C PRO A 234 11.50 4.06 -2.76
N LEU A 235 12.21 4.99 -3.39
CA LEU A 235 12.95 6.07 -2.77
C LEU A 235 11.98 7.12 -2.20
N LEU A 236 11.93 7.21 -0.88
CA LEU A 236 11.17 8.21 -0.13
C LEU A 236 12.11 9.25 0.47
N ILE A 237 12.29 10.37 -0.24
CA ILE A 237 13.01 11.54 0.26
C ILE A 237 12.07 12.33 1.17
N ARG A 238 12.43 12.48 2.45
CA ARG A 238 11.56 13.15 3.42
C ARG A 238 11.80 14.66 3.44
N SER A 239 10.74 15.41 3.20
CA SER A 239 10.72 16.88 3.20
C SER A 239 11.33 17.51 4.47
N GLY A 240 11.08 16.94 5.65
CA GLY A 240 11.59 17.46 6.92
C GLY A 240 13.05 17.07 7.25
N ALA A 241 13.51 15.90 6.80
CA ALA A 241 14.80 15.35 7.22
C ALA A 241 15.88 15.38 6.13
N ASP A 242 15.49 15.27 4.86
CA ASP A 242 16.42 15.05 3.75
C ASP A 242 16.46 16.24 2.78
N ARG A 243 15.50 17.18 2.82
CA ARG A 243 15.34 18.27 1.83
C ARG A 243 16.59 19.13 1.64
N GLY A 244 17.24 19.56 2.73
CA GLY A 244 18.46 20.38 2.65
C GLY A 244 19.59 19.63 1.94
N GLN A 245 19.91 18.42 2.43
CA GLN A 245 20.93 17.56 1.83
C GLN A 245 20.62 17.20 0.37
N TYR A 246 19.34 17.03 0.03
CA TYR A 246 18.90 16.74 -1.32
C TYR A 246 19.17 17.91 -2.29
N TYR A 247 18.87 19.15 -1.90
CA TYR A 247 19.19 20.32 -2.72
C TYR A 247 20.70 20.56 -2.83
N ASP A 248 21.46 20.38 -1.74
CA ASP A 248 22.91 20.48 -1.78
C ASP A 248 23.52 19.44 -2.75
N ALA A 249 23.02 18.21 -2.72
CA ALA A 249 23.45 17.15 -3.62
C ALA A 249 23.05 17.41 -5.08
N LEU A 250 21.88 18.01 -5.32
CA LEU A 250 21.46 18.43 -6.66
C LEU A 250 22.37 19.53 -7.22
N ALA A 251 22.70 20.54 -6.43
CA ALA A 251 23.61 21.60 -6.84
C ALA A 251 24.99 21.04 -7.25
N ARG A 252 25.51 20.06 -6.49
CA ARG A 252 26.74 19.34 -6.85
C ARG A 252 26.61 18.56 -8.17
N SER A 253 25.46 17.95 -8.42
CA SER A 253 25.21 17.24 -9.68
C SER A 253 25.06 18.20 -10.86
N ASP A 254 24.53 19.41 -10.66
CA ASP A 254 24.47 20.44 -11.70
C ASP A 254 25.88 20.91 -12.12
N ASP A 255 26.84 20.89 -11.18
CA ASP A 255 28.27 21.10 -11.46
C ASP A 255 28.96 19.84 -12.04
N GLY A 256 28.21 18.76 -12.27
CA GLY A 256 28.67 17.49 -12.85
C GLY A 256 29.00 16.38 -11.84
N ASP A 257 29.19 16.69 -10.55
CA ASP A 257 29.55 15.69 -9.52
C ASP A 257 28.31 15.01 -8.93
N ILE A 258 27.96 13.83 -9.45
CA ILE A 258 26.76 13.09 -9.05
C ILE A 258 26.91 12.31 -7.74
N LEU A 259 28.15 12.15 -7.24
CA LEU A 259 28.46 11.27 -6.12
C LEU A 259 27.67 11.61 -4.83
N PRO A 260 27.51 12.88 -4.42
CA PRO A 260 26.72 13.22 -3.24
C PRO A 260 25.25 12.80 -3.35
N LEU A 261 24.66 12.92 -4.55
CA LEU A 261 23.27 12.51 -4.79
C LEU A 261 23.13 11.00 -4.73
N TYR A 262 24.08 10.27 -5.31
CA TYR A 262 24.11 8.81 -5.25
C TYR A 262 24.25 8.29 -3.80
N GLU A 263 25.11 8.93 -3.00
CA GLU A 263 25.26 8.61 -1.58
C GLU A 263 23.95 8.82 -0.79
N LEU A 264 23.24 9.92 -1.07
CA LEU A 264 21.94 10.20 -0.46
C LEU A 264 20.93 9.11 -0.84
N PHE A 265 20.82 8.74 -2.11
CA PHE A 265 19.88 7.71 -2.58
C PHE A 265 20.14 6.38 -1.90
N VAL A 266 21.39 5.91 -1.87
CA VAL A 266 21.78 4.67 -1.20
C VAL A 266 21.55 4.72 0.31
N SER A 267 21.75 5.88 0.94
CA SER A 267 21.45 6.07 2.36
C SER A 267 19.95 5.97 2.65
N VAL A 268 19.12 6.65 1.85
CA VAL A 268 17.65 6.61 1.94
C VAL A 268 17.16 5.17 1.75
N LEU A 269 17.58 4.49 0.67
CA LEU A 269 17.22 3.10 0.39
C LEU A 269 17.60 2.16 1.53
N ARG A 270 18.78 2.33 2.13
CA ARG A 270 19.17 1.53 3.30
C ARG A 270 18.24 1.73 4.48
N ARG A 271 17.84 2.98 4.78
CA ARG A 271 16.89 3.27 5.87
C ARG A 271 15.54 2.62 5.58
N THR A 272 15.05 2.70 4.34
CA THR A 272 13.79 2.08 3.90
C THR A 272 13.83 0.57 4.05
N VAL A 273 14.81 -0.11 3.47
CA VAL A 273 14.94 -1.58 3.57
C VAL A 273 15.12 -2.05 5.02
N LYS A 274 15.89 -1.32 5.84
CA LYS A 274 16.04 -1.63 7.26
C LYS A 274 14.70 -1.56 7.99
N THR A 275 13.86 -0.57 7.67
CA THR A 275 12.53 -0.42 8.28
C THR A 275 11.60 -1.54 7.83
N MET A 276 11.58 -1.84 6.53
CA MET A 276 10.75 -2.90 5.96
C MET A 276 11.11 -4.30 6.47
N ALA A 277 12.38 -4.53 6.82
CA ALA A 277 12.85 -5.80 7.37
C ALA A 277 12.40 -6.06 8.82
N ALA A 278 11.91 -5.05 9.54
CA ALA A 278 11.54 -5.19 10.95
C ALA A 278 10.40 -6.20 11.16
N PRO A 279 10.40 -6.98 12.26
CA PRO A 279 9.28 -7.85 12.62
C PRO A 279 7.99 -7.05 12.76
N GLY A 280 6.89 -7.56 12.19
CA GLY A 280 5.59 -6.88 12.26
C GLY A 280 5.50 -5.57 11.47
N TYR A 281 6.47 -5.25 10.60
CA TYR A 281 6.47 -4.02 9.80
C TYR A 281 5.17 -3.81 9.01
N VAL A 282 4.72 -4.83 8.27
CA VAL A 282 3.47 -4.74 7.49
C VAL A 282 2.29 -4.42 8.41
N ARG A 283 2.17 -5.13 9.53
CA ARG A 283 1.11 -4.91 10.52
C ARG A 283 1.19 -3.49 11.10
N ALA A 284 2.38 -3.01 11.45
CA ALA A 284 2.57 -1.66 11.97
C ALA A 284 2.21 -0.58 10.94
N VAL A 285 2.59 -0.77 9.67
CA VAL A 285 2.19 0.14 8.58
C VAL A 285 0.68 0.14 8.41
N VAL A 286 0.03 -1.02 8.45
CA VAL A 286 -1.41 -1.11 8.28
C VAL A 286 -2.16 -0.53 9.48
N GLN A 287 -1.77 -0.87 10.70
CA GLN A 287 -2.39 -0.31 11.90
C GLN A 287 -2.21 1.21 11.99
N ASN A 288 -1.00 1.71 11.75
CA ASN A 288 -0.71 3.14 11.91
C ASN A 288 -1.21 4.02 10.76
N ARG A 289 -1.54 3.44 9.59
CA ARG A 289 -1.86 4.22 8.38
C ARG A 289 -3.22 3.87 7.77
N LEU A 290 -3.53 2.58 7.70
CA LEU A 290 -4.74 2.07 7.05
C LEU A 290 -5.87 1.80 8.03
N LEU A 291 -5.65 1.80 9.35
CA LEU A 291 -6.71 1.59 10.34
C LEU A 291 -6.91 2.82 11.24
N THR A 292 -6.50 3.99 10.74
CA THR A 292 -6.60 5.26 11.46
C THR A 292 -8.05 5.72 11.63
N SER A 293 -8.92 5.44 10.65
CA SER A 293 -10.35 5.73 10.72
C SER A 293 -11.19 4.49 11.05
N LEU A 294 -12.35 4.71 11.67
CA LEU A 294 -13.36 3.66 11.89
C LEU A 294 -13.80 3.02 10.56
N ARG A 295 -13.93 3.82 9.50
CA ARG A 295 -14.36 3.38 8.18
C ARG A 295 -13.39 2.40 7.54
N ASP A 296 -12.09 2.61 7.73
CA ASP A 296 -11.09 1.68 7.20
C ASP A 296 -11.07 0.36 7.97
N GLN A 297 -11.21 0.44 9.30
CA GLN A 297 -11.36 -0.75 10.16
C GLN A 297 -12.58 -1.59 9.73
N TYR A 298 -13.70 -0.93 9.45
CA TYR A 298 -14.90 -1.57 8.94
C TYR A 298 -14.69 -2.17 7.55
N THR A 299 -14.11 -1.42 6.61
CA THR A 299 -13.90 -1.86 5.21
C THR A 299 -13.00 -3.10 5.12
N LEU A 300 -12.02 -3.19 6.01
CA LEU A 300 -11.16 -4.36 6.13
C LEU A 300 -11.90 -5.54 6.75
N TRP A 301 -12.62 -5.30 7.84
CA TRP A 301 -13.32 -6.34 8.60
C TRP A 301 -14.52 -6.94 7.84
N CYS A 302 -15.31 -6.12 7.14
CA CYS A 302 -16.60 -6.52 6.55
C CYS A 302 -16.50 -7.60 5.46
N ARG A 303 -15.29 -7.93 5.01
CA ARG A 303 -15.04 -9.01 4.04
C ARG A 303 -14.95 -10.38 4.70
N LEU A 304 -14.43 -10.45 5.93
CA LEU A 304 -14.21 -11.71 6.63
C LEU A 304 -15.50 -12.51 6.86
N PRO A 305 -16.62 -11.89 7.28
CA PRO A 305 -17.87 -12.61 7.42
C PRO A 305 -18.33 -13.30 6.12
N ALA A 306 -18.27 -12.61 4.99
CA ALA A 306 -18.66 -13.21 3.72
C ALA A 306 -17.81 -14.44 3.39
N SER A 307 -16.48 -14.34 3.53
CA SER A 307 -15.57 -15.47 3.35
C SER A 307 -15.84 -16.63 4.31
N PHE A 308 -16.07 -16.34 5.60
CA PHE A 308 -16.40 -17.37 6.59
C PHE A 308 -17.72 -18.07 6.28
N SER A 309 -18.77 -17.31 5.93
CA SER A 309 -20.09 -17.87 5.60
C SER A 309 -20.05 -18.77 4.37
N SER A 310 -19.21 -18.45 3.37
CA SER A 310 -18.99 -19.30 2.20
C SER A 310 -18.32 -20.62 2.59
N ALA A 311 -17.20 -20.56 3.32
CA ALA A 311 -16.49 -21.75 3.79
C ALA A 311 -17.40 -22.64 4.67
N LEU A 312 -18.16 -22.02 5.59
CA LEU A 312 -19.10 -22.74 6.44
C LEU A 312 -20.21 -23.41 5.63
N SER A 313 -20.75 -22.76 4.60
CA SER A 313 -21.78 -23.33 3.73
C SER A 313 -21.30 -24.60 3.05
N GLU A 314 -20.06 -24.59 2.54
CA GLU A 314 -19.45 -25.77 1.90
C GLU A 314 -19.26 -26.93 2.87
N ARG A 315 -18.92 -26.65 4.14
CA ARG A 315 -18.73 -27.68 5.17
C ARG A 315 -20.03 -28.19 5.79
N LEU A 316 -21.09 -27.39 5.81
CA LEU A 316 -22.40 -27.80 6.30
C LEU A 316 -23.17 -28.69 5.32
N ALA A 317 -22.97 -28.50 4.01
CA ALA A 317 -23.75 -29.20 2.98
C ALA A 317 -23.69 -30.74 3.08
N PRO A 318 -22.54 -31.39 3.35
CA PRO A 318 -22.47 -32.85 3.56
C PRO A 318 -23.29 -33.36 4.75
N HIS A 319 -23.58 -32.49 5.73
CA HIS A 319 -24.36 -32.83 6.92
C HIS A 319 -25.86 -32.51 6.77
N GLY A 320 -26.32 -32.11 5.58
CA GLY A 320 -27.73 -31.79 5.32
C GLY A 320 -28.16 -30.42 5.85
N PHE A 321 -27.22 -29.55 6.21
CA PHE A 321 -27.48 -28.20 6.68
C PHE A 321 -27.14 -27.16 5.61
N ARG A 322 -27.81 -26.01 5.66
CA ARG A 322 -27.52 -24.84 4.83
C ARG A 322 -27.34 -23.61 5.72
N ALA A 323 -26.37 -22.77 5.39
CA ALA A 323 -26.22 -21.46 6.02
C ALA A 323 -26.96 -20.39 5.19
N GLU A 324 -27.88 -19.68 5.83
CA GLU A 324 -28.64 -18.58 5.25
C GLU A 324 -28.18 -17.26 5.87
N VAL A 325 -27.34 -16.52 5.14
CA VAL A 325 -26.88 -15.20 5.55
C VAL A 325 -28.07 -14.23 5.64
N GLN A 326 -28.23 -13.59 6.79
CA GLN A 326 -29.28 -12.61 7.05
C GLN A 326 -28.80 -11.17 6.77
N GLY A 327 -27.52 -10.89 7.03
CA GLY A 327 -26.94 -9.58 6.79
C GLY A 327 -25.56 -9.42 7.44
N TYR A 328 -25.02 -8.21 7.30
CA TYR A 328 -23.76 -7.77 7.91
C TYR A 328 -24.01 -6.41 8.59
N PRO A 329 -23.32 -6.07 9.69
CA PRO A 329 -23.46 -4.78 10.34
C PRO A 329 -23.03 -3.69 9.37
N ASP A 330 -23.73 -2.55 9.36
CA ASP A 330 -23.25 -1.37 8.65
C ASP A 330 -22.15 -0.65 9.46
N LEU A 331 -21.64 0.47 8.95
CA LEU A 331 -20.60 1.24 9.63
C LEU A 331 -21.05 1.77 11.00
N SER A 332 -22.34 2.14 11.14
CA SER A 332 -22.90 2.68 12.39
C SER A 332 -23.04 1.59 13.45
N SER A 333 -23.62 0.44 13.08
CA SER A 333 -23.69 -0.73 13.96
C SER A 333 -22.29 -1.22 14.34
N PHE A 334 -21.34 -1.24 13.40
CA PHE A 334 -19.95 -1.57 13.69
C PHE A 334 -19.33 -0.62 14.73
N ALA A 335 -19.61 0.68 14.64
CA ALA A 335 -19.18 1.68 15.63
C ALA A 335 -19.71 1.35 17.03
N LEU A 336 -21.03 1.14 17.12
CA LEU A 336 -21.73 0.83 18.38
C LEU A 336 -21.17 -0.44 19.03
N LEU A 337 -20.98 -1.51 18.26
CA LEU A 337 -20.42 -2.76 18.77
C LEU A 337 -18.98 -2.59 19.27
N LYS A 338 -18.18 -1.72 18.65
CA LYS A 338 -16.82 -1.39 19.10
C LYS A 338 -16.84 -0.60 20.41
N ASP A 339 -17.83 0.28 20.58
CA ASP A 339 -18.07 1.04 21.81
C ASP A 339 -18.83 0.23 22.88
N ARG A 340 -19.03 -1.07 22.61
CA ARG A 340 -19.74 -2.01 23.49
C ARG A 340 -21.20 -1.65 23.75
N ASP A 341 -21.84 -1.06 22.75
CA ASP A 341 -23.25 -0.74 22.75
C ASP A 341 -24.05 -1.84 22.06
N ALA A 342 -25.09 -2.35 22.74
CA ALA A 342 -25.95 -3.42 22.26
C ALA A 342 -26.86 -2.98 21.11
N ASP A 343 -27.05 -1.66 20.90
CA ASP A 343 -27.82 -1.13 19.78
C ASP A 343 -27.17 -1.45 18.41
N GLY A 344 -25.89 -1.83 18.41
CA GLY A 344 -25.20 -2.34 17.23
C GLY A 344 -25.50 -3.81 16.89
N ASN A 345 -26.21 -4.55 17.77
CA ASN A 345 -26.46 -5.98 17.57
C ASN A 345 -27.29 -6.22 16.31
N SER A 346 -26.89 -7.20 15.51
CA SER A 346 -27.58 -7.56 14.27
C SER A 346 -27.46 -9.04 13.93
N TRP A 347 -28.38 -9.57 13.13
CA TRP A 347 -28.34 -10.96 12.71
C TRP A 347 -27.25 -11.19 11.68
N TYR A 348 -26.54 -12.31 11.79
CA TYR A 348 -25.50 -12.70 10.85
C TYR A 348 -26.00 -13.79 9.89
N LEU A 349 -26.20 -15.01 10.39
CA LEU A 349 -26.64 -16.14 9.59
C LEU A 349 -27.50 -17.11 10.40
N LYS A 350 -28.36 -17.85 9.71
CA LYS A 350 -29.09 -18.98 10.27
C LYS A 350 -28.55 -20.28 9.69
N ILE A 351 -28.51 -21.33 10.49
CA ILE A 351 -28.26 -22.68 9.97
C ILE A 351 -29.59 -23.40 9.94
N VAL A 352 -30.02 -23.79 8.73
CA VAL A 352 -31.29 -24.48 8.48
C VAL A 352 -31.03 -25.94 8.12
N ASP A 353 -31.91 -26.82 8.60
CA ASP A 353 -31.88 -28.24 8.24
C ASP A 353 -32.47 -28.50 6.84
N SER A 354 -32.51 -29.77 6.44
CA SER A 354 -33.07 -30.21 5.16
C SER A 354 -34.54 -29.85 4.97
N ASP A 355 -35.29 -29.74 6.08
CA ASP A 355 -36.71 -29.38 6.09
C ASP A 355 -36.93 -27.85 6.09
N GLY A 356 -35.85 -27.07 6.04
CA GLY A 356 -35.89 -25.61 6.04
C GLY A 356 -36.16 -25.01 7.43
N ARG A 357 -36.04 -25.77 8.50
CA ARG A 357 -36.19 -25.26 9.87
C ARG A 357 -34.85 -24.70 10.32
N ALA A 358 -34.85 -23.43 10.75
CA ALA A 358 -33.69 -22.84 11.40
C ALA A 358 -33.42 -23.54 12.73
N ARG A 359 -32.23 -24.10 12.90
CA ARG A 359 -31.76 -24.79 14.11
C ARG A 359 -30.82 -23.90 14.92
N TRP A 360 -30.06 -23.05 14.25
CA TRP A 360 -29.11 -22.14 14.88
C TRP A 360 -29.25 -20.72 14.33
N LEU A 361 -29.02 -19.74 15.20
CA LEU A 361 -28.87 -18.33 14.87
C LEU A 361 -27.49 -17.87 15.32
N LEU A 362 -26.75 -17.28 14.39
CA LEU A 362 -25.54 -16.53 14.70
C LEU A 362 -25.85 -15.05 14.54
N TRP A 363 -25.32 -14.24 15.46
CA TRP A 363 -25.59 -12.80 15.50
C TRP A 363 -24.37 -12.02 15.97
N TYR A 364 -24.24 -10.77 15.51
CA TYR A 364 -23.17 -9.87 15.88
C TYR A 364 -23.46 -9.17 17.21
N GLY A 365 -22.46 -9.12 18.08
CA GLY A 365 -22.48 -8.32 19.30
C GLY A 365 -21.10 -7.80 19.65
N PHE A 366 -21.00 -7.08 20.76
CA PHE A 366 -19.72 -6.63 21.29
C PHE A 366 -19.01 -7.76 22.05
N ASN A 367 -17.71 -7.61 22.27
CA ASN A 367 -16.91 -8.67 22.92
C ASN A 367 -17.38 -8.93 24.36
N SER A 368 -17.58 -10.21 24.71
CA SER A 368 -17.93 -10.58 26.08
C SER A 368 -16.80 -10.24 27.06
N ASN A 369 -17.14 -10.03 28.33
CA ASN A 369 -16.13 -9.81 29.38
C ASN A 369 -15.16 -11.00 29.49
N GLN A 370 -15.70 -12.21 29.39
CA GLN A 370 -14.91 -13.45 29.45
C GLN A 370 -13.88 -13.51 28.31
N LEU A 371 -14.28 -13.13 27.10
CA LEU A 371 -13.34 -13.07 25.98
C LEU A 371 -12.22 -12.05 26.24
N LEU A 372 -12.55 -10.87 26.77
CA LEU A 372 -11.57 -9.82 27.04
C LEU A 372 -10.57 -10.23 28.12
N ASP A 373 -11.06 -10.90 29.17
CA ASP A 373 -10.25 -11.43 30.26
C ASP A 373 -9.27 -12.50 29.75
N LEU A 374 -9.74 -13.42 28.90
CA LEU A 374 -8.91 -14.46 28.29
C LEU A 374 -7.92 -13.92 27.25
N ALA A 375 -8.33 -12.91 26.47
CA ALA A 375 -7.54 -12.35 25.40
C ALA A 375 -6.53 -11.29 25.86
N GLY A 376 -6.53 -10.90 27.14
CA GLY A 376 -5.57 -9.93 27.68
C GLY A 376 -5.75 -8.50 27.17
N SER A 377 -6.99 -8.09 26.88
CA SER A 377 -7.39 -6.76 26.36
C SER A 377 -6.81 -6.37 24.99
N SER A 378 -7.31 -6.97 23.90
CA SER A 378 -7.26 -6.32 22.57
C SER A 378 -8.13 -7.06 21.55
N SER A 379 -9.44 -6.86 21.59
CA SER A 379 -10.23 -7.05 20.37
C SER A 379 -11.06 -5.80 20.13
N HIS A 380 -10.95 -5.27 18.92
CA HIS A 380 -11.57 -4.03 18.46
C HIS A 380 -12.63 -4.29 17.37
N TYR A 381 -12.97 -5.57 17.17
CA TYR A 381 -13.90 -6.03 16.15
C TYR A 381 -15.10 -6.73 16.81
N PRO A 382 -16.29 -6.66 16.19
CA PRO A 382 -17.48 -7.34 16.67
C PRO A 382 -17.28 -8.84 16.86
N SER A 383 -17.89 -9.38 17.91
CA SER A 383 -18.06 -10.81 18.13
C SER A 383 -19.25 -11.33 17.35
N VAL A 384 -19.20 -12.61 17.01
CA VAL A 384 -20.35 -13.40 16.55
C VAL A 384 -20.70 -14.38 17.67
N PHE A 385 -21.94 -14.34 18.13
CA PHE A 385 -22.48 -15.23 19.14
C PHE A 385 -23.33 -16.31 18.51
N PHE A 386 -23.43 -17.45 19.21
CA PHE A 386 -24.18 -18.62 18.78
C PHE A 386 -25.42 -18.79 19.64
N SER A 387 -26.54 -19.10 19.03
CA SER A 387 -27.80 -19.37 19.74
C SER A 387 -28.51 -20.55 19.09
N ARG A 388 -28.98 -21.48 19.93
CA ARG A 388 -29.70 -22.67 19.49
C ARG A 388 -31.20 -22.40 19.53
N ARG A 389 -31.95 -22.93 18.57
CA ARG A 389 -33.40 -22.84 18.61
C ARG A 389 -33.94 -23.58 19.82
N SER A 390 -34.83 -22.93 20.58
CA SER A 390 -35.47 -23.55 21.74
C SER A 390 -36.29 -24.76 21.32
N SER A 391 -36.25 -25.82 22.12
CA SER A 391 -37.14 -26.97 21.98
C SER A 391 -38.57 -26.66 22.45
N ASP A 392 -38.76 -25.59 23.23
CA ASP A 392 -40.07 -25.15 23.67
C ASP A 392 -40.74 -24.29 22.57
N PRO A 393 -41.82 -24.76 21.93
CA PRO A 393 -42.54 -23.98 20.91
C PRO A 393 -43.21 -22.72 21.46
N TYR A 394 -43.31 -22.56 22.79
CA TYR A 394 -43.91 -21.40 23.45
C TYR A 394 -42.88 -20.43 24.03
N SER A 395 -41.58 -20.68 23.82
CA SER A 395 -40.54 -19.76 24.30
C SER A 395 -40.74 -18.35 23.71
N GLU A 396 -40.74 -17.34 24.58
CA GLU A 396 -40.78 -15.93 24.17
C GLU A 396 -39.57 -15.55 23.31
N HIS A 397 -38.43 -16.23 23.53
CA HIS A 397 -37.23 -16.09 22.74
C HIS A 397 -36.96 -17.40 21.98
N PRO A 398 -37.20 -17.45 20.66
CA PRO A 398 -37.09 -18.69 19.90
C PRO A 398 -35.66 -19.22 19.79
N TYR A 399 -34.65 -18.42 20.16
CA TYR A 399 -33.25 -18.81 20.19
C TYR A 399 -32.66 -18.51 21.56
N GLU A 400 -32.02 -19.52 22.14
CA GLU A 400 -31.34 -19.45 23.42
C GLU A 400 -29.83 -19.38 23.20
N PRO A 401 -29.12 -18.45 23.86
CA PRO A 401 -27.68 -18.31 23.71
C PRO A 401 -26.95 -19.56 24.19
N VAL A 402 -25.92 -19.97 23.46
CA VAL A 402 -25.00 -21.02 23.92
C VAL A 402 -24.12 -20.43 25.02
N HIS A 403 -24.07 -21.11 26.16
CA HIS A 403 -23.24 -20.71 27.29
C HIS A 403 -22.47 -21.90 27.87
N PHE A 404 -21.14 -21.80 27.81
CA PHE A 404 -20.21 -22.76 28.41
C PHE A 404 -20.36 -24.19 27.89
N ASP A 405 -20.78 -24.35 26.64
CA ASP A 405 -20.79 -25.65 25.98
C ASP A 405 -19.40 -25.92 25.40
N PRO A 406 -18.69 -26.99 25.82
CA PRO A 406 -17.38 -27.31 25.26
C PRO A 406 -17.45 -27.86 23.83
N SER A 407 -18.63 -28.29 23.37
CA SER A 407 -18.82 -28.92 22.05
C SER A 407 -19.04 -27.92 20.94
N ILE A 408 -19.60 -26.74 21.24
CA ILE A 408 -19.87 -25.69 20.25
C ILE A 408 -19.33 -24.33 20.73
N PRO A 409 -18.83 -23.46 19.82
CA PRO A 409 -18.38 -22.12 20.23
C PRO A 409 -19.52 -21.31 20.86
N ASP A 410 -19.20 -20.60 21.95
CA ASP A 410 -20.08 -19.58 22.52
C ASP A 410 -19.96 -18.26 21.75
N GLU A 411 -18.74 -17.98 21.28
CA GLU A 411 -18.35 -16.70 20.71
C GLU A 411 -17.21 -16.88 19.69
N MET A 412 -17.32 -16.16 18.59
CA MET A 412 -16.35 -16.15 17.50
C MET A 412 -15.91 -14.71 17.21
N LEU A 413 -14.62 -14.54 16.99
CA LEU A 413 -14.00 -13.30 16.55
C LEU A 413 -13.44 -13.48 15.15
N LEU A 414 -13.73 -12.54 14.27
CA LEU A 414 -13.13 -12.43 12.94
C LEU A 414 -12.14 -11.27 12.95
N ARG A 415 -10.84 -11.61 12.90
CA ARG A 415 -9.73 -10.68 13.06
C ARG A 415 -8.98 -10.55 11.75
N PRO A 416 -9.09 -9.42 11.04
CA PRO A 416 -8.30 -9.19 9.85
C PRO A 416 -6.81 -9.14 10.20
N LEU A 417 -5.94 -9.40 9.21
CA LEU A 417 -4.47 -9.30 9.32
C LEU A 417 -3.82 -10.34 10.24
N GLU A 418 -4.50 -11.45 10.48
CA GLU A 418 -3.98 -12.57 11.27
C GLU A 418 -3.91 -13.84 10.43
N PRO A 419 -2.79 -14.61 10.48
CA PRO A 419 -2.68 -15.89 9.76
C PRO A 419 -3.79 -16.89 10.12
N LYS A 420 -4.30 -16.77 11.35
CA LYS A 420 -5.43 -17.53 11.88
C LYS A 420 -6.53 -16.54 12.27
N PRO A 421 -7.31 -16.05 11.30
CA PRO A 421 -8.19 -14.91 11.47
C PRO A 421 -9.42 -15.23 12.32
N VAL A 422 -9.76 -16.51 12.49
CA VAL A 422 -10.93 -16.92 13.25
C VAL A 422 -10.49 -17.38 14.63
N ARG A 423 -10.97 -16.68 15.66
CA ARG A 423 -10.77 -17.06 17.06
C ARG A 423 -12.09 -17.56 17.63
N LEU A 424 -12.10 -18.80 18.12
CA LEU A 424 -13.28 -19.43 18.70
C LEU A 424 -13.10 -19.55 20.21
N ARG A 425 -14.12 -19.15 20.97
CA ARG A 425 -14.20 -19.35 22.41
C ARG A 425 -15.20 -20.48 22.72
N ARG A 426 -14.76 -21.46 23.50
CA ARG A 426 -15.59 -22.57 24.02
C ARG A 426 -15.42 -22.64 25.53
N GLY A 427 -16.37 -22.08 26.27
CA GLY A 427 -16.23 -21.82 27.69
C GLY A 427 -14.99 -20.97 27.98
N TYR A 428 -14.00 -21.56 28.63
CA TYR A 428 -12.72 -20.92 29.00
C TYR A 428 -11.58 -21.18 28.01
N ASN A 429 -11.80 -21.98 26.96
CA ASN A 429 -10.79 -22.24 25.94
C ASN A 429 -10.89 -21.22 24.82
N LEU A 430 -9.73 -20.76 24.34
CA LEU A 430 -9.61 -19.77 23.28
C LEU A 430 -8.58 -20.25 22.27
N ASP A 431 -9.04 -20.55 21.06
CA ASP A 431 -8.21 -21.16 20.03
C ASP A 431 -8.31 -20.37 18.71
N ASP A 432 -7.18 -20.28 18.01
CA ASP A 432 -7.03 -19.58 16.74
C ASP A 432 -6.93 -20.58 15.58
N TYR A 433 -7.77 -20.36 14.57
CA TYR A 433 -7.95 -21.22 13.42
C TYR A 433 -7.78 -20.47 12.10
N SER A 434 -7.42 -21.20 11.04
CA SER A 434 -7.65 -20.72 9.68
C SER A 434 -9.16 -20.61 9.41
N MET A 435 -9.55 -19.90 8.35
CA MET A 435 -10.96 -19.76 7.96
C MET A 435 -11.62 -21.13 7.72
N GLU A 436 -10.90 -22.00 7.01
CA GLU A 436 -11.34 -23.35 6.64
C GLU A 436 -11.45 -24.27 7.87
N ASP A 437 -10.44 -24.28 8.73
CA ASP A 437 -10.43 -25.13 9.93
C ASP A 437 -11.53 -24.71 10.91
N ALA A 438 -11.79 -23.40 11.03
CA ALA A 438 -12.88 -22.90 11.87
C ALA A 438 -14.25 -23.29 11.32
N ALA A 439 -14.45 -23.15 10.00
CA ALA A 439 -15.69 -23.53 9.33
C ALA A 439 -15.95 -25.04 9.47
N GLN A 440 -14.93 -25.88 9.30
CA GLN A 440 -15.02 -27.32 9.53
C GLN A 440 -15.37 -27.63 10.98
N SER A 441 -14.63 -27.03 11.92
CA SER A 441 -14.85 -27.24 13.36
C SER A 441 -16.27 -26.87 13.80
N LEU A 442 -16.85 -25.82 13.21
CA LEU A 442 -18.24 -25.43 13.48
C LEU A 442 -19.25 -26.38 12.82
N ALA A 443 -19.01 -26.80 11.58
CA ALA A 443 -19.89 -27.75 10.89
C ALA A 443 -19.96 -29.11 11.63
N ASP A 444 -18.82 -29.61 12.10
CA ASP A 444 -18.74 -30.84 12.90
C ASP A 444 -19.50 -30.70 14.23
N ALA A 445 -19.39 -29.54 14.89
CA ALA A 445 -20.10 -29.25 16.13
C ALA A 445 -21.62 -29.20 15.93
N VAL A 446 -22.08 -28.54 14.87
CA VAL A 446 -23.50 -28.48 14.51
C VAL A 446 -24.05 -29.87 14.19
N ALA A 447 -23.32 -30.64 13.38
CA ALA A 447 -23.72 -32.01 13.05
C ALA A 447 -23.81 -32.89 14.30
N SER A 448 -22.84 -32.78 15.21
CA SER A 448 -22.82 -33.57 16.45
C SER A 448 -23.97 -33.19 17.39
N ALA A 449 -24.27 -31.90 17.54
CA ALA A 449 -25.32 -31.41 18.43
C ALA A 449 -26.74 -31.78 17.97
N GLU A 450 -26.91 -32.05 16.67
CA GLU A 450 -28.19 -32.40 16.04
C GLU A 450 -28.33 -33.91 15.74
N SER A 451 -27.30 -34.70 16.04
CA SER A 451 -27.31 -36.17 15.87
C SER A 451 -27.99 -36.94 17.03
N TRP A 452 -28.60 -36.24 18.00
CA TRP A 452 -29.19 -36.80 19.23
C TRP A 452 -30.66 -36.47 19.38
#